data_AF-A0A4Z1I141-F1
#
_entry.id   AF-A0A4Z1I141-F1
#
_cell.length_a   1.000
_cell.length_b   1.000
_cell.length_c   1.000
_cell.angle_alpha   90.00
_cell.angle_beta   90.00
_cell.angle_gamma   90.00
#
_symmetry.space_group_name_H-M   'P 1'
#
loop_
_entity.id
_entity.type
_entity.pdbx_description
1 polymer ?
#
loop_
_entity_poly.entity_id
_entity_poly.type
_entity_poly.pdbx_seq_one_letter_code
_entity_poly.pdbx_strand_id
1 'polypeptide(L)'
;MEIPKIRPGEKMSEFSARVDAALPVGGLIHKSAKGGKDPLGLKQGRTKTEKKMHRMYDEWREEEKKIQEKRQEAAELREEDDMEMDGEGQMQWKSDINTDGKTGKNKKKKKKVLGEIDDGNDDPWAIIAKNRGEVKDGLNDVVQAPPTFTKVPKAKFKELHGAKVEVSDVPKAAGSLRKREELGEERKNIVESYRQMMKDHKDKVKSQ
;
A
#
# COMPACT_ATOMS: atom_id res chain seq x y z
N MET A 1 -34.08 28.05 -15.56
CA MET A 1 -34.11 27.76 -14.10
C MET A 1 -35.24 28.57 -13.51
N GLU A 2 -36.27 27.91 -13.00
CA GLU A 2 -37.36 28.59 -12.30
C GLU A 2 -36.86 29.03 -10.91
N ILE A 3 -37.04 30.32 -10.59
CA ILE A 3 -36.67 30.88 -9.30
C ILE A 3 -37.80 30.55 -8.30
N PRO A 4 -37.50 29.95 -7.13
CA PRO A 4 -38.52 29.64 -6.13
C PRO A 4 -39.27 30.89 -5.66
N LYS A 5 -40.61 30.84 -5.69
CA LYS A 5 -41.49 31.90 -5.17
C LYS A 5 -42.15 31.47 -3.86
N ILE A 6 -42.42 32.44 -2.97
CA ILE A 6 -43.14 32.23 -1.71
C ILE A 6 -44.61 31.91 -2.04
N ARG A 7 -45.16 30.85 -1.45
CA ARG A 7 -46.58 30.51 -1.60
C ARG A 7 -47.44 31.40 -0.69
N PRO A 8 -48.68 31.74 -1.08
CA PRO A 8 -49.57 32.53 -0.23
C PRO A 8 -49.85 31.76 1.08
N GLY A 9 -49.55 32.38 2.23
CA GLY A 9 -49.70 31.77 3.56
C GLY A 9 -48.49 30.98 4.08
N GLU A 10 -47.43 30.81 3.27
CA GLU A 10 -46.17 30.19 3.70
C GLU A 10 -45.37 31.18 4.57
N LYS A 11 -44.87 30.74 5.73
CA LYS A 11 -43.96 31.56 6.54
C LYS A 11 -42.58 31.60 5.88
N MET A 12 -41.82 32.67 6.14
CA MET A 12 -40.46 32.82 5.58
C MET A 12 -39.56 31.61 5.89
N SER A 13 -39.70 31.01 7.08
CA SER A 13 -38.98 29.81 7.49
C SER A 13 -39.32 28.57 6.67
N GLU A 14 -40.59 28.40 6.29
CA GLU A 14 -41.06 27.27 5.47
C GLU A 14 -40.58 27.42 4.03
N PHE A 15 -40.62 28.65 3.51
CA PHE A 15 -40.04 28.99 2.21
C PHE A 15 -38.55 28.66 2.15
N SER A 16 -37.77 29.10 3.15
CA SER A 16 -36.33 28.78 3.24
C SER A 16 -36.08 27.28 3.28
N ALA A 17 -36.82 26.53 4.10
CA ALA A 17 -36.66 25.07 4.19
C ALA A 17 -36.91 24.35 2.86
N ARG A 18 -37.90 24.81 2.07
CA ARG A 18 -38.19 24.25 0.75
C ARG A 18 -37.13 24.60 -0.28
N VAL A 19 -36.62 25.83 -0.24
CA VAL A 19 -35.53 26.26 -1.11
C VAL A 19 -34.27 25.44 -0.81
N ASP A 20 -33.92 25.30 0.46
CA ASP A 20 -32.75 24.53 0.89
C ASP A 20 -32.86 23.05 0.51
N ALA A 21 -34.06 22.46 0.59
CA ALA A 21 -34.32 21.08 0.17
C ALA A 21 -34.28 20.87 -1.35
N ALA A 22 -34.64 21.89 -2.15
CA ALA A 22 -34.64 21.83 -3.61
C ALA A 22 -33.25 22.08 -4.22
N LEU A 23 -32.32 22.66 -3.45
CA LEU A 23 -30.95 22.85 -3.90
C LEU A 23 -30.16 21.53 -3.76
N PRO A 24 -29.47 21.06 -4.81
CA PRO A 24 -28.57 19.90 -4.72
C PRO A 24 -27.26 20.32 -4.02
N VAL A 25 -27.34 20.73 -2.76
CA VAL A 25 -26.16 21.11 -1.97
C VAL A 25 -25.67 19.88 -1.23
N GLY A 26 -24.66 19.20 -1.78
CA GLY A 26 -23.98 18.06 -1.15
C GLY A 26 -23.22 18.39 0.16
N GLY A 27 -23.60 19.45 0.87
CA GLY A 27 -22.96 19.91 2.10
C GLY A 27 -23.91 20.42 3.19
N LEU A 28 -25.22 20.57 2.92
CA LEU A 28 -26.22 20.94 3.94
C LEU A 28 -26.90 19.71 4.53
N ILE A 29 -26.10 18.67 4.76
CA ILE A 29 -26.54 17.46 5.43
C ILE A 29 -26.53 17.77 6.91
N HIS A 30 -27.72 17.88 7.50
CA HIS A 30 -27.88 18.01 8.94
C HIS A 30 -27.00 16.95 9.63
N LYS A 31 -26.32 17.33 10.71
CA LYS A 31 -25.39 16.48 11.50
C LYS A 31 -26.06 15.21 12.08
N SER A 32 -27.31 14.92 11.74
CA SER A 32 -28.11 13.76 12.12
C SER A 32 -27.78 12.49 11.34
N ALA A 33 -26.92 12.53 10.32
CA ALA A 33 -26.42 11.33 9.64
C ALA A 33 -25.51 10.52 10.59
N LYS A 34 -26.13 9.73 11.46
CA LYS A 34 -25.48 8.88 12.46
C LYS A 34 -24.57 7.88 11.74
N GLY A 35 -23.26 8.04 11.93
CA GLY A 35 -22.25 7.10 11.41
C GLY A 35 -21.32 7.64 10.33
N GLY A 36 -21.32 8.95 10.04
CA GLY A 36 -20.32 9.56 9.16
C GLY A 36 -20.40 9.11 7.69
N LYS A 37 -21.57 8.63 7.26
CA LYS A 37 -21.86 8.38 5.84
C LYS A 37 -22.61 9.58 5.29
N ASP A 38 -22.20 10.02 4.11
CA ASP A 38 -22.91 11.03 3.34
C ASP A 38 -24.28 10.44 2.92
N PRO A 39 -25.42 11.07 3.25
CA PRO A 39 -26.74 10.60 2.84
C PRO A 39 -26.94 10.63 1.33
N LEU A 40 -26.11 11.34 0.55
CA LEU A 40 -26.10 11.22 -0.91
C LEU A 40 -25.22 10.08 -1.42
N GLY A 41 -24.60 9.30 -0.53
CA GLY A 41 -23.74 8.18 -0.91
C GLY A 41 -22.41 8.59 -1.55
N LEU A 42 -22.04 9.88 -1.52
CA LEU A 42 -20.72 10.30 -1.97
C LEU A 42 -19.66 9.76 -1.01
N LYS A 43 -18.60 9.17 -1.60
CA LYS A 43 -17.46 8.69 -0.84
C LYS A 43 -16.75 9.87 -0.21
N GLN A 44 -16.96 10.08 1.09
CA GLN A 44 -16.15 11.01 1.87
C GLN A 44 -14.67 10.63 1.71
N GLY A 45 -13.86 11.63 1.35
CA GLY A 45 -12.43 11.47 1.14
C GLY A 45 -11.72 11.15 2.44
N ARG A 46 -11.61 9.86 2.78
CA ARG A 46 -10.87 9.41 3.97
C ARG A 46 -9.37 9.61 3.80
N THR A 47 -8.72 10.03 4.88
CA THR A 47 -7.26 10.19 4.92
C THR A 47 -6.55 8.83 4.82
N LYS A 48 -5.27 8.80 4.45
CA LYS A 48 -4.50 7.54 4.35
C LYS A 48 -4.37 6.84 5.70
N THR A 49 -4.25 7.61 6.79
CA THR A 49 -4.18 7.09 8.16
C THR A 49 -5.49 6.45 8.58
N GLU A 50 -6.61 7.13 8.34
CA GLU A 50 -7.95 6.60 8.64
C GLU A 50 -8.25 5.29 7.89
N LYS A 51 -7.88 5.22 6.60
CA LYS A 51 -7.98 3.96 5.83
C LYS A 51 -7.15 2.84 6.45
N LYS A 52 -5.96 3.15 6.97
CA LYS A 52 -5.10 2.17 7.64
C LYS A 52 -5.71 1.71 8.96
N MET A 53 -6.28 2.62 9.75
CA MET A 53 -6.96 2.28 11.02
C MET A 53 -8.18 1.39 10.78
N HIS A 54 -8.99 1.69 9.76
CA HIS A 54 -10.13 0.83 9.42
C HIS A 54 -9.71 -0.56 8.98
N ARG A 55 -8.66 -0.70 8.17
CA ARG A 55 -8.13 -2.03 7.82
C ARG A 55 -7.72 -2.82 9.06
N MET A 56 -7.03 -2.17 10.01
CA MET A 56 -6.67 -2.82 11.28
C MET A 56 -7.90 -3.27 12.08
N TYR A 57 -8.96 -2.46 12.13
CA TYR A 57 -10.21 -2.86 12.81
C TYR A 57 -10.96 -3.97 12.07
N ASP A 58 -10.95 -3.96 10.75
CA ASP A 58 -11.58 -5.00 9.93
C ASP A 58 -10.84 -6.33 10.08
N GLU A 59 -9.50 -6.30 10.03
CA GLU A 59 -8.62 -7.45 10.32
C GLU A 59 -8.90 -8.01 11.73
N TRP A 60 -8.98 -7.15 12.75
CA TRP A 60 -9.35 -7.58 14.12
C TRP A 60 -10.71 -8.27 14.14
N ARG A 61 -11.74 -7.70 13.50
CA ARG A 61 -13.09 -8.28 13.49
C ARG A 61 -13.14 -9.62 12.79
N GLU A 62 -12.35 -9.80 11.73
CA GLU A 62 -12.21 -11.08 11.06
C GLU A 62 -11.51 -12.11 11.96
N GLU A 63 -10.47 -11.72 12.68
CA GLU A 63 -9.79 -12.59 13.65
C GLU A 63 -10.70 -12.99 14.81
N GLU A 64 -11.46 -12.05 15.39
CA GLU A 64 -12.48 -12.34 16.42
C GLU A 64 -13.52 -13.34 15.91
N LYS A 65 -14.04 -13.12 14.70
CA LYS A 65 -15.02 -14.02 14.07
C LYS A 65 -14.43 -15.41 13.87
N LYS A 66 -13.18 -15.51 13.45
CA LYS A 66 -12.46 -16.78 13.27
C LYS A 66 -12.21 -17.50 14.59
N ILE A 67 -11.91 -16.78 15.67
CA ILE A 67 -11.77 -17.35 17.01
C ILE A 67 -13.11 -17.89 17.50
N GLN A 68 -14.19 -17.15 17.27
CA GLN A 68 -15.54 -17.57 17.64
C GLN A 68 -15.99 -18.80 16.86
N GLU A 69 -15.79 -18.82 15.53
CA GLU A 69 -16.08 -19.97 14.66
C GLU A 69 -15.27 -21.19 15.11
N LYS A 70 -13.97 -21.04 15.38
CA LYS A 70 -13.13 -22.14 15.87
C LYS A 70 -13.61 -22.67 17.24
N ARG A 71 -14.12 -21.80 18.10
CA ARG A 71 -14.68 -22.19 19.41
C ARG A 71 -16.01 -22.94 19.25
N GLN A 72 -16.84 -22.54 18.28
CA GLN A 72 -18.09 -23.22 17.96
C GLN A 72 -17.83 -24.57 17.30
N GLU A 73 -16.93 -24.63 16.31
CA GLU A 73 -16.48 -25.87 15.67
C GLU A 73 -15.90 -26.87 16.68
N ALA A 74 -15.11 -26.40 17.66
CA ALA A 74 -14.61 -27.26 18.73
C ALA A 74 -15.70 -27.75 19.70
N ALA A 75 -16.80 -26.99 19.84
CA ALA A 75 -17.95 -27.42 20.65
C ALA A 75 -18.82 -28.42 19.88
N GLU A 76 -19.03 -28.21 18.57
CA GLU A 76 -19.75 -29.12 17.69
C GLU A 76 -19.00 -30.46 17.54
N LEU A 77 -17.67 -30.43 17.34
CA LEU A 77 -16.85 -31.65 17.29
C LEU A 77 -16.92 -32.45 18.60
N ARG A 78 -17.01 -31.75 19.74
CA ARG A 78 -17.18 -32.40 21.04
C ARG A 78 -18.56 -33.02 21.19
N GLU A 79 -19.59 -32.37 20.67
CA GLU A 79 -20.97 -32.90 20.67
C GLU A 79 -21.11 -34.09 19.69
N GLU A 80 -20.43 -34.06 18.54
CA GLU A 80 -20.32 -35.21 17.63
C GLU A 80 -19.57 -36.37 18.28
N ASP A 81 -18.43 -36.13 18.95
CA ASP A 81 -17.68 -37.15 19.70
C ASP A 81 -18.51 -37.74 20.85
N ASP A 82 -19.23 -36.91 21.61
CA ASP A 82 -20.13 -37.37 22.69
C ASP A 82 -21.32 -38.18 22.13
N MET A 83 -21.88 -37.84 20.95
CA MET A 83 -22.93 -38.63 20.27
C MET A 83 -22.40 -39.93 19.68
N GLU A 84 -21.18 -39.92 19.11
CA GLU A 84 -20.52 -41.11 18.59
C GLU A 84 -20.24 -42.10 19.73
N MET A 85 -19.71 -41.62 20.87
CA MET A 85 -19.50 -42.38 22.10
C MET A 85 -20.78 -42.97 22.71
N ASP A 86 -21.89 -42.22 22.69
CA ASP A 86 -23.19 -42.71 23.20
C ASP A 86 -23.85 -43.72 22.23
N GLY A 87 -23.53 -43.64 20.93
CA GLY A 87 -23.94 -44.61 19.91
C GLY A 87 -23.13 -45.92 19.92
N GLU A 88 -21.90 -45.90 20.43
CA GLU A 88 -20.97 -47.03 20.43
C GLU A 88 -20.52 -47.52 21.82
N GLY A 89 -21.23 -47.18 22.89
CA GLY A 89 -21.24 -47.94 24.15
C GLY A 89 -19.90 -48.50 24.66
N GLN A 90 -18.81 -47.73 24.71
CA GLN A 90 -17.56 -48.17 25.35
C GLN A 90 -16.82 -47.05 26.07
N MET A 91 -17.08 -46.91 27.37
CA MET A 91 -16.25 -46.10 28.27
C MET A 91 -14.83 -46.70 28.35
N GLN A 92 -13.82 -45.98 27.86
CA GLN A 92 -12.39 -46.33 28.04
C GLN A 92 -11.65 -45.15 28.68
N TRP A 93 -11.49 -45.21 29.99
CA TRP A 93 -10.60 -44.32 30.74
C TRP A 93 -9.15 -44.71 30.44
N LYS A 94 -8.38 -43.84 29.80
CA LYS A 94 -6.95 -44.05 29.54
C LYS A 94 -6.11 -43.58 30.73
N SER A 95 -5.50 -44.57 31.39
CA SER A 95 -4.49 -44.46 32.43
C SER A 95 -3.11 -44.00 31.89
N ASP A 96 -2.44 -43.18 32.70
CA ASP A 96 -1.01 -43.16 33.03
C ASP A 96 0.09 -43.00 31.95
N ILE A 97 0.69 -41.78 31.94
CA ILE A 97 2.07 -41.44 32.32
C ILE A 97 3.29 -42.32 31.88
N ASN A 98 4.30 -41.60 31.35
CA ASN A 98 5.74 -41.93 31.10
C ASN A 98 6.04 -42.91 29.93
N THR A 99 7.03 -42.70 29.04
CA THR A 99 8.46 -42.44 29.29
C THR A 99 9.20 -41.84 28.07
N ASP A 100 10.29 -41.11 28.35
CA ASP A 100 11.38 -40.62 27.49
C ASP A 100 11.92 -41.56 26.38
N GLY A 101 12.45 -40.96 25.30
CA GLY A 101 13.22 -41.69 24.27
C GLY A 101 13.83 -40.82 23.15
N LYS A 102 15.10 -40.46 23.34
CA LYS A 102 16.04 -39.69 22.50
C LYS A 102 16.10 -39.98 20.96
N THR A 103 16.50 -38.89 20.27
CA THR A 103 17.47 -38.75 19.14
C THR A 103 17.06 -39.01 17.67
N GLY A 104 17.40 -38.03 16.80
CA GLY A 104 17.57 -38.24 15.36
C GLY A 104 17.55 -36.97 14.51
N LYS A 105 18.71 -36.35 14.27
CA LYS A 105 18.91 -35.20 13.35
C LYS A 105 18.56 -35.55 11.90
N ASN A 106 17.78 -34.70 11.22
CA ASN A 106 18.08 -34.24 9.85
C ASN A 106 17.20 -33.04 9.43
N LYS A 107 17.78 -31.83 9.43
CA LYS A 107 17.14 -30.58 8.99
C LYS A 107 17.09 -30.52 7.45
N LYS A 108 15.89 -30.70 6.88
CA LYS A 108 15.58 -30.31 5.49
C LYS A 108 14.86 -28.96 5.53
N LYS A 109 15.50 -27.89 5.05
CA LYS A 109 14.98 -26.52 5.07
C LYS A 109 13.67 -26.41 4.27
N LYS A 110 12.54 -26.27 4.96
CA LYS A 110 11.28 -25.77 4.37
C LYS A 110 11.16 -24.27 4.67
N LYS A 111 10.73 -23.48 3.68
CA LYS A 111 10.37 -22.06 3.84
C LYS A 111 9.28 -21.95 4.90
N LYS A 112 9.53 -21.14 5.93
CA LYS A 112 8.60 -20.92 7.06
C LYS A 112 7.70 -19.72 6.81
N VAL A 113 6.46 -19.84 7.26
CA VAL A 113 5.33 -18.91 7.15
C VAL A 113 5.45 -17.84 8.25
N LEU A 114 4.87 -16.67 7.99
CA LEU A 114 4.84 -15.51 8.89
C LEU A 114 4.29 -15.90 10.28
N GLY A 115 5.14 -15.90 11.32
CA GLY A 115 4.73 -16.12 12.72
C GLY A 115 5.62 -17.05 13.56
N GLU A 116 6.63 -17.70 12.98
CA GLU A 116 7.54 -18.59 13.73
C GLU A 116 8.77 -17.83 14.25
N ILE A 117 8.89 -17.66 15.58
CA ILE A 117 10.08 -17.13 16.25
C ILE A 117 11.13 -18.24 16.26
N ASP A 118 12.34 -17.92 15.79
CA ASP A 118 13.47 -18.86 15.74
C ASP A 118 14.06 -19.01 17.15
N ASP A 119 13.86 -20.17 17.78
CA ASP A 119 14.54 -20.58 19.04
C ASP A 119 16.01 -20.95 18.77
N GLY A 120 16.73 -20.01 18.15
CA GLY A 120 18.04 -20.19 17.54
C GLY A 120 19.04 -19.11 17.92
N ASN A 121 19.17 -18.83 19.23
CA ASN A 121 20.36 -18.22 19.85
C ASN A 121 20.78 -16.80 19.41
N ASP A 122 19.96 -16.04 18.71
CA ASP A 122 20.16 -14.59 18.55
C ASP A 122 19.24 -13.86 19.51
N ASP A 123 19.84 -13.23 20.54
CA ASP A 123 19.13 -12.34 21.45
C ASP A 123 18.29 -11.34 20.62
N PRO A 124 16.96 -11.25 20.82
CA PRO A 124 16.11 -10.33 20.07
C PRO A 124 16.64 -8.89 20.11
N TRP A 125 17.39 -8.50 21.14
CA TRP A 125 18.02 -7.19 21.24
C TRP A 125 19.26 -7.03 20.35
N ALA A 126 20.01 -8.09 20.09
CA ALA A 126 21.13 -8.06 19.14
C ALA A 126 20.66 -7.79 17.70
N ILE A 127 19.47 -8.31 17.33
CA ILE A 127 18.86 -8.03 16.02
C ILE A 127 18.44 -6.55 15.93
N ILE A 128 17.92 -5.98 17.02
CA ILE A 128 17.54 -4.57 17.08
C ILE A 128 18.77 -3.67 17.05
N ALA A 129 19.86 -4.03 17.74
CA ALA A 129 21.13 -3.30 17.71
C ALA A 129 21.71 -3.25 16.29
N LYS A 130 21.83 -4.40 15.62
CA LYS A 130 22.25 -4.51 14.21
C LYS A 130 21.36 -3.68 13.28
N ASN A 131 20.04 -3.76 13.43
CA ASN A 131 19.09 -3.03 12.58
C ASN A 131 19.04 -1.52 12.85
N ARG A 132 19.31 -1.09 14.09
CA ARG A 132 19.39 0.34 14.46
C ARG A 132 20.71 1.00 14.03
N GLY A 133 21.67 0.19 13.57
CA GLY A 133 23.00 0.64 13.18
C GLY A 133 23.83 0.87 14.43
N GLU A 134 24.76 -0.05 14.71
CA GLU A 134 25.56 -0.05 15.94
C GLU A 134 26.46 1.17 16.11
N VAL A 135 26.62 2.03 15.10
CA VAL A 135 27.23 3.35 15.26
C VAL A 135 26.50 4.34 14.35
N LYS A 136 25.58 5.12 14.91
CA LYS A 136 25.23 6.40 14.31
C LYS A 136 26.29 7.36 14.79
N ASP A 137 27.17 7.79 13.89
CA ASP A 137 28.19 8.79 14.17
C ASP A 137 27.51 9.98 14.88
N GLY A 138 28.03 10.33 16.05
CA GLY A 138 27.52 11.46 16.81
C GLY A 138 27.66 12.74 15.98
N LEU A 139 26.81 13.74 16.24
CA LEU A 139 26.83 15.02 15.51
C LEU A 139 28.22 15.71 15.49
N ASN A 140 29.11 15.33 16.41
CA ASN A 140 30.44 15.91 16.59
C ASN A 140 31.58 14.93 16.28
N ASP A 141 31.30 13.76 15.71
CA ASP A 141 32.33 12.78 15.37
C ASP A 141 32.96 13.10 14.00
N VAL A 142 34.26 13.35 13.97
CA VAL A 142 34.99 13.73 12.76
C VAL A 142 35.43 12.45 12.05
N VAL A 143 34.57 11.95 11.17
CA VAL A 143 34.86 10.76 10.37
C VAL A 143 35.93 11.10 9.33
N GLN A 144 37.14 10.58 9.52
CA GLN A 144 38.29 10.83 8.65
C GLN A 144 38.21 10.09 7.30
N ALA A 145 37.32 9.11 7.17
CA ALA A 145 37.07 8.40 5.91
C ALA A 145 35.66 8.74 5.36
N PRO A 146 35.50 8.90 4.04
CA PRO A 146 34.18 9.12 3.47
C PRO A 146 33.25 7.93 3.81
N PRO A 147 32.02 8.19 4.27
CA PRO A 147 31.11 7.13 4.70
C PRO A 147 30.81 6.20 3.53
N THR A 148 30.95 4.89 3.76
CA THR A 148 30.59 3.88 2.76
C THR A 148 29.07 3.67 2.79
N PHE A 149 28.41 3.79 1.64
CA PHE A 149 26.97 3.58 1.57
C PHE A 149 26.65 2.09 1.73
N THR A 150 25.87 1.74 2.76
CA THR A 150 25.32 0.38 2.96
C THR A 150 24.44 -0.09 1.80
N LYS A 151 23.83 0.85 1.08
CA LYS A 151 23.10 0.61 -0.17
C LYS A 151 23.69 1.49 -1.26
N VAL A 152 24.43 0.89 -2.19
CA VAL A 152 24.96 1.59 -3.36
C VAL A 152 23.78 2.18 -4.14
N PRO A 153 23.75 3.50 -4.41
CA PRO A 153 22.67 4.10 -5.17
C PRO A 153 22.60 3.46 -6.56
N LYS A 154 21.42 2.94 -6.91
CA LYS A 154 21.18 2.37 -8.25
C LYS A 154 21.12 3.50 -9.27
N ALA A 155 21.72 3.30 -10.44
CA ALA A 155 21.63 4.24 -11.55
C ALA A 155 20.16 4.56 -11.86
N LYS A 156 19.85 5.86 -12.01
CA LYS A 156 18.49 6.33 -12.29
C LYS A 156 18.02 5.96 -13.72
N PHE A 157 18.93 5.51 -14.57
CA PHE A 157 18.66 5.06 -15.92
C PHE A 157 18.46 3.54 -15.92
N LYS A 158 17.33 3.09 -16.47
CA LYS A 158 17.04 1.67 -16.68
C LYS A 158 17.84 1.20 -17.89
N GLU A 159 19.10 0.87 -17.68
CA GLU A 159 19.89 0.13 -18.66
C GLU A 159 19.43 -1.33 -18.62
N LEU A 160 18.62 -1.72 -19.59
CA LEU A 160 18.28 -3.13 -19.85
C LEU A 160 19.31 -3.64 -20.87
N HIS A 161 20.14 -4.59 -20.49
CA HIS A 161 21.09 -5.28 -21.38
C HIS A 161 22.08 -4.37 -22.14
N GLY A 162 22.60 -3.31 -21.52
CA GLY A 162 23.62 -2.46 -22.14
C GLY A 162 23.12 -1.61 -23.32
N ALA A 163 21.82 -1.67 -23.66
CA ALA A 163 21.22 -0.80 -24.66
C ALA A 163 20.90 0.55 -24.02
N LYS A 164 21.74 1.55 -24.31
CA LYS A 164 21.50 2.94 -23.93
C LYS A 164 20.38 3.51 -24.81
N VAL A 165 19.20 3.69 -24.23
CA VAL A 165 18.08 4.36 -24.91
C VAL A 165 18.36 5.86 -24.95
N GLU A 166 18.66 6.39 -26.13
CA GLU A 166 18.91 7.83 -26.35
C GLU A 166 17.61 8.63 -26.51
N VAL A 167 16.81 8.71 -25.44
CA VAL A 167 15.62 9.56 -25.38
C VAL A 167 15.94 10.75 -24.48
N SER A 168 16.81 11.66 -24.95
CA SER A 168 17.23 12.83 -24.17
C SER A 168 16.17 13.94 -24.15
N ASP A 169 15.52 14.22 -25.30
CA ASP A 169 14.67 15.40 -25.48
C ASP A 169 13.19 15.10 -25.79
N VAL A 170 12.73 13.85 -25.65
CA VAL A 170 11.33 13.49 -25.91
C VAL A 170 10.57 13.22 -24.60
N PRO A 171 9.46 13.94 -24.32
CA PRO A 171 8.67 13.72 -23.11
C PRO A 171 8.22 12.26 -22.96
N LYS A 172 8.17 11.77 -21.73
CA LYS A 172 7.67 10.42 -21.42
C LYS A 172 6.21 10.20 -21.86
N ALA A 173 5.43 11.27 -21.92
CA ALA A 173 4.03 11.24 -22.36
C ALA A 173 3.87 11.01 -23.88
N ALA A 174 4.93 11.10 -24.69
CA ALA A 174 4.88 10.95 -26.15
C ALA A 174 4.65 9.50 -26.63
N GLY A 175 4.41 8.55 -25.72
CA GLY A 175 3.96 7.19 -26.04
C GLY A 175 4.99 6.11 -25.74
N SER A 176 5.01 5.06 -26.58
CA SER A 176 5.89 3.91 -26.40
C SER A 176 7.37 4.28 -26.52
N LEU A 177 8.25 3.41 -26.04
CA LEU A 177 9.71 3.60 -26.16
C LEU A 177 10.12 3.81 -27.63
N ARG A 178 9.64 2.95 -28.52
CA ARG A 178 9.88 3.01 -29.97
C ARG A 178 9.48 4.35 -30.59
N LYS A 179 8.26 4.84 -30.29
CA LYS A 179 7.81 6.15 -30.79
C LYS A 179 8.69 7.31 -30.31
N ARG A 180 9.29 7.18 -29.12
CA ARG A 180 10.18 8.21 -28.57
C ARG A 180 11.58 8.15 -29.16
N GLU A 181 12.03 6.98 -29.61
CA GLU A 181 13.27 6.83 -30.39
C GLU A 181 13.08 7.47 -31.77
N GLU A 182 12.00 7.13 -32.48
CA GLU A 182 11.64 7.72 -33.78
C GLU A 182 11.55 9.26 -33.70
N LEU A 183 10.80 9.80 -32.73
CA LEU A 183 10.72 11.26 -32.50
C LEU A 183 12.04 11.89 -32.07
N GLY A 184 12.91 11.13 -31.40
CA GLY A 184 14.24 11.59 -31.00
C GLY A 184 15.15 11.77 -32.22
N GLU A 185 15.12 10.82 -33.15
CA GLU A 185 15.85 10.87 -34.42
C GLU A 185 15.37 12.02 -35.31
N GLU A 186 14.06 12.18 -35.49
CA GLU A 186 13.47 13.29 -36.25
C GLU A 186 13.88 14.65 -35.69
N ARG A 187 13.84 14.82 -34.36
CA ARG A 187 14.29 16.06 -33.71
C ARG A 187 15.76 16.33 -33.92
N LYS A 188 16.63 15.31 -33.84
CA LYS A 188 18.07 15.46 -34.10
C LYS A 188 18.30 15.95 -35.54
N ASN A 189 17.63 15.36 -36.52
CA ASN A 189 17.72 15.76 -37.94
C ASN A 189 17.27 17.22 -38.16
N ILE A 190 16.17 17.65 -37.54
CA ILE A 190 15.68 19.04 -37.61
C ILE A 190 16.68 20.01 -36.97
N VAL A 191 17.25 19.67 -35.82
CA VAL A 191 18.25 20.52 -35.16
C VAL A 191 19.54 20.61 -35.98
N GLU A 192 19.99 19.50 -36.58
CA GLU A 192 21.18 19.47 -37.42
C GLU A 192 21.02 20.28 -38.71
N SER A 193 19.91 20.09 -39.42
CA SER A 193 19.57 20.90 -40.61
C SER A 193 19.48 22.40 -40.27
N TYR A 194 18.83 22.76 -39.16
CA TYR A 194 18.77 24.16 -38.72
C TYR A 194 20.17 24.70 -38.37
N ARG A 195 21.02 23.90 -37.70
CA ARG A 195 22.41 24.28 -37.41
C ARG A 195 23.24 24.48 -38.68
N GLN A 196 23.03 23.66 -39.71
CA GLN A 196 23.67 23.83 -41.02
C GLN A 196 23.22 25.14 -41.67
N MET A 197 21.91 25.37 -41.78
CA MET A 197 21.36 26.61 -42.34
C MET A 197 21.88 27.87 -41.63
N MET A 198 21.99 27.84 -40.30
CA MET A 198 22.51 28.97 -39.53
C MET A 198 24.02 29.16 -39.70
N LYS A 199 24.79 28.08 -39.91
CA LYS A 199 26.22 28.16 -40.27
C LYS A 199 26.39 28.78 -41.65
N ASP A 200 25.67 28.29 -42.65
CA ASP A 200 25.71 28.81 -44.02
C ASP A 200 25.34 30.30 -44.06
N HIS A 201 24.30 30.69 -43.31
CA HIS A 201 23.92 32.10 -43.16
C HIS A 201 25.04 32.93 -42.52
N LYS A 202 25.68 32.42 -41.45
CA LYS A 202 26.78 33.11 -40.77
C LYS A 202 28.00 33.28 -41.69
N ASP A 203 28.34 32.24 -42.46
CA ASP A 203 29.47 32.28 -43.39
C ASP A 203 29.20 33.24 -44.55
N LYS A 204 27.97 33.27 -45.06
CA LYS A 204 27.53 34.25 -46.06
C LYS A 204 27.66 35.69 -45.56
N VAL A 205 27.19 35.98 -44.34
CA VAL A 205 27.32 37.31 -43.70
C VAL A 205 28.79 37.68 -43.50
N LYS A 206 29.66 36.72 -43.18
CA LYS A 206 31.10 36.96 -42.99
C LYS A 206 31.84 37.21 -44.32
N SER A 207 31.29 36.73 -45.43
CA SER A 207 31.87 36.90 -46.78
C SER A 207 31.45 38.20 -47.48
N GLN A 208 30.50 38.95 -46.94
CA GLN A 208 30.11 40.29 -47.40
C GLN A 208 30.79 41.38 -46.58
#